data_AF-A0A7Y5NNJ2-F1
#
_entry.id   AF-A0A7Y5NNJ2-F1
#
_cell.length_a   1.000
_cell.length_b   1.000
_cell.length_c   1.000
_cell.angle_alpha   90.00
_cell.angle_beta   90.00
_cell.angle_gamma   90.00
#
_symmetry.space_group_name_H-M   'P 1'
#
loop_
_entity.id
_entity.type
_entity.pdbx_description
1 polymer ?
#
loop_
_entity_poly.entity_id
_entity_poly.type
_entity_poly.pdbx_seq_one_letter_code
_entity_poly.pdbx_strand_id
1 'polypeptide(L)'
;MKIRGSMFSLLRTLRAPALTAIPVLAALAGASCDGEPDPLPPTQTFRVKIVAVNGAEPPSDSEPLPANTGTTNEVWDVEIEAIGNDGNPVAFDGLVNLRVQPGAVVSVENTDDGEQLGKNLRLSGGKATATVTVTAVYGPARLWVEDLGYQKAEDGETPACADGKNNDEEDDVLVDYPSDPGCAFADDNTETGGTFAAGTSPAVHYELPSVQNIQGTGSTTPYPFESITVNTEDPHELIVTRYSKDGFYVTDLSGQPPTCSDDSDCGAADSGIVCDVEAGNYCLPGCRGTGGNGCQVDGGECSSDNEDVGTCAAGPAPQPGVGQNHLFVFTFSTPGGLRPCDRMTYLSGTLSEFFGFTELNFPSYDVDPLFEGEEDKCKIPEPLVLSAARIGNPAAMEGLESALVRVKGYHVSAFLGPKPALNNVFFPDQTNCDLNGDGKVDFENEAESACGNACSDDPECSEWTSYLSRGNYKVAKQEDAGSSVIQINTDGAAEFNPVANRGLELVSVTGTLRNFSGGDLNWTIESRCADDVVCDAKGCAEEIMGPKKACVSLRTDEDNEQGTN
;
A
#
# COMPACT_ATOMS: atom_id res chain seq x y z
N MET A 1 -3.94 -9.28 49.29
CA MET A 1 -2.84 -9.36 50.27
C MET A 1 -2.25 -7.95 50.41
N LYS A 2 -2.49 -7.26 51.53
CA LYS A 2 -2.07 -5.86 51.79
C LYS A 2 -0.68 -5.87 52.42
N ILE A 3 0.26 -5.06 51.91
CA ILE A 3 1.43 -4.63 52.70
C ILE A 3 1.55 -3.10 52.59
N ARG A 4 1.63 -2.48 53.77
CA ARG A 4 1.73 -1.04 54.08
C ARG A 4 3.17 -0.70 54.46
N GLY A 5 3.51 0.58 54.30
CA GLY A 5 4.36 1.35 55.24
C GLY A 5 5.73 1.75 54.70
N SER A 6 6.34 2.88 55.04
CA SER A 6 5.91 4.04 55.84
C SER A 6 6.95 5.16 55.63
N MET A 7 6.48 6.40 55.58
CA MET A 7 7.26 7.64 55.72
C MET A 7 8.08 7.66 57.02
N PHE A 8 9.23 8.34 57.00
CA PHE A 8 9.81 8.98 58.18
C PHE A 8 10.44 10.34 57.80
N SER A 9 9.88 11.40 58.37
CA SER A 9 10.42 12.77 58.41
C SER A 9 10.87 13.04 59.85
N LEU A 10 12.07 13.58 60.05
CA LEU A 10 12.49 14.10 61.35
C LEU A 10 13.32 15.38 61.17
N LEU A 11 12.70 16.52 61.49
CA LEU A 11 13.37 17.77 61.84
C LEU A 11 14.07 17.63 63.20
N ARG A 12 15.29 18.17 63.32
CA ARG A 12 15.82 18.66 64.60
C ARG A 12 16.77 19.85 64.40
N THR A 13 16.39 20.94 65.03
CA THR A 13 17.12 22.18 65.32
C THR A 13 18.35 21.97 66.21
N LEU A 14 19.43 22.76 66.03
CA LEU A 14 19.95 23.74 67.01
C LEU A 14 21.41 24.21 66.72
N ARG A 15 21.56 25.54 66.77
CA ARG A 15 22.65 26.38 67.32
C ARG A 15 24.05 26.45 66.67
N ALA A 16 24.39 27.71 66.36
CA ALA A 16 25.72 28.25 66.08
C ALA A 16 26.69 28.18 67.29
N PRO A 17 27.99 28.31 67.02
CA PRO A 17 28.73 29.46 67.56
C PRO A 17 29.65 30.16 66.54
N ALA A 18 29.95 31.42 66.82
CA ALA A 18 30.88 32.29 66.11
C ALA A 18 32.33 32.08 66.59
N LEU A 19 33.33 32.23 65.70
CA LEU A 19 34.38 33.28 65.73
C LEU A 19 35.56 33.01 64.77
N THR A 20 35.94 34.08 64.03
CA THR A 20 37.29 34.53 63.62
C THR A 20 38.21 33.75 62.65
N ALA A 21 38.29 34.32 61.42
CA ALA A 21 39.46 34.86 60.70
C ALA A 21 40.65 33.97 60.27
N ILE A 22 40.92 33.95 58.95
CA ILE A 22 42.16 34.39 58.26
C ILE A 22 41.89 34.44 56.74
N PRO A 23 42.36 35.47 56.01
CA PRO A 23 42.07 35.68 54.59
C PRO A 23 43.07 34.94 53.69
N VAL A 24 42.57 34.19 52.70
CA VAL A 24 43.36 33.82 51.52
C VAL A 24 42.72 34.47 50.30
N LEU A 25 43.46 35.43 49.78
CA LEU A 25 43.23 36.12 48.51
C LEU A 25 43.35 35.08 47.39
N ALA A 26 42.26 34.82 46.66
CA ALA A 26 42.30 34.17 45.36
C ALA A 26 41.41 34.95 44.41
N ALA A 27 42.05 35.80 43.61
CA ALA A 27 41.48 36.48 42.48
C ALA A 27 41.14 35.44 41.41
N LEU A 28 39.85 35.17 41.22
CA LEU A 28 39.27 34.56 40.01
C LEU A 28 37.96 35.32 39.75
N ALA A 29 38.13 36.58 39.33
CA ALA A 29 37.11 37.33 38.64
C ALA A 29 37.47 37.34 37.16
N GLY A 30 36.50 37.05 36.30
CA GLY A 30 36.60 37.33 34.86
C GLY A 30 36.84 36.11 33.98
N ALA A 31 35.84 35.24 33.90
CA ALA A 31 35.45 34.60 32.64
C ALA A 31 33.93 34.40 32.70
N SER A 32 33.21 35.52 32.77
CA SER A 32 31.79 35.55 32.41
C SER A 32 31.73 35.18 30.94
N CYS A 33 30.88 34.22 30.58
CA CYS A 33 30.51 33.97 29.20
C CYS A 33 29.66 35.17 28.74
N ASP A 34 30.29 36.31 28.47
CA ASP A 34 29.66 37.48 27.84
C ASP A 34 29.69 37.28 26.31
N GLY A 35 29.24 36.12 25.84
CA GLY A 35 28.81 35.96 24.46
C GLY A 35 27.39 36.52 24.40
N GLU A 36 27.26 37.76 23.94
CA GLU A 36 25.96 38.30 23.55
C GLU A 36 25.41 37.32 22.49
N PRO A 37 24.26 36.65 22.72
CA PRO A 37 23.73 35.73 21.73
C PRO A 37 23.53 36.50 20.43
N ASP A 38 23.98 35.93 19.32
CA ASP A 38 23.82 36.57 18.01
C ASP A 38 22.35 36.98 17.85
N PRO A 39 22.10 38.21 17.38
CA PRO A 39 20.74 38.67 17.18
C PRO A 39 20.04 37.68 16.25
N LEU A 40 18.90 37.16 16.71
CA LEU A 40 18.08 36.25 15.90
C LEU A 40 17.86 36.86 14.51
N PRO A 41 17.88 36.04 13.44
CA PRO A 41 17.63 36.54 12.10
C PRO A 41 16.29 37.29 12.05
N PRO A 42 16.19 38.37 11.26
CA PRO A 42 14.99 39.21 11.25
C PRO A 42 13.74 38.44 10.81
N THR A 43 13.89 37.44 9.93
CA THR A 43 12.85 36.49 9.56
C THR A 43 12.86 35.29 10.48
N GLN A 44 11.69 34.93 11.00
CA GLN A 44 11.51 33.78 11.89
C GLN A 44 10.61 32.70 11.29
N THR A 45 9.67 33.08 10.41
CA THR A 45 8.71 32.16 9.79
C THR A 45 8.15 32.77 8.49
N PHE A 46 7.41 31.97 7.73
CA PHE A 46 6.65 32.41 6.57
C PHE A 46 5.15 32.27 6.82
N ARG A 47 4.40 33.33 6.51
CA ARG A 47 2.94 33.25 6.37
C ARG A 47 2.63 32.78 4.96
N VAL A 48 2.02 31.61 4.83
CA VAL A 48 1.68 30.99 3.55
C VAL A 48 0.17 30.95 3.39
N LYS A 49 -0.34 31.46 2.27
CA LYS A 49 -1.76 31.45 1.96
C LYS A 49 -1.98 30.83 0.59
N ILE A 50 -2.88 29.85 0.52
CA ILE A 50 -3.41 29.34 -0.74
C ILE A 50 -4.59 30.23 -1.13
N VAL A 51 -4.47 30.92 -2.26
CA VAL A 51 -5.45 31.87 -2.77
C VAL A 51 -6.51 31.15 -3.60
N ALA A 52 -6.08 30.21 -4.45
CA ALA A 52 -6.96 29.43 -5.29
C ALA A 52 -6.39 28.04 -5.55
N VAL A 53 -7.27 27.07 -5.83
CA VAL A 53 -6.94 25.75 -6.32
C VAL A 53 -7.69 25.54 -7.62
N ASN A 54 -6.98 25.30 -8.71
CA ASN A 54 -7.50 25.20 -10.07
C ASN A 54 -8.39 26.39 -10.49
N GLY A 55 -8.03 27.59 -10.03
CA GLY A 55 -8.78 28.82 -10.30
C GLY A 55 -10.08 28.98 -9.49
N ALA A 56 -10.36 28.11 -8.53
CA ALA A 56 -11.48 28.20 -7.59
C ALA A 56 -11.02 28.44 -6.15
N GLU A 57 -11.95 28.75 -5.24
CA GLU A 57 -11.66 28.85 -3.82
C GLU A 57 -11.08 27.52 -3.29
N PRO A 58 -10.06 27.54 -2.39
CA PRO A 58 -9.48 26.31 -1.88
C PRO A 58 -10.54 25.40 -1.23
N PRO A 59 -10.55 24.09 -1.54
CA PRO A 59 -11.53 23.14 -1.00
C PRO A 59 -11.47 23.08 0.53
N SER A 60 -12.66 22.98 1.11
CA SER A 60 -12.86 22.86 2.56
C SER A 60 -13.01 21.39 2.97
N ASP A 61 -12.91 21.13 4.28
CA ASP A 61 -13.10 19.77 4.82
C ASP A 61 -14.48 19.16 4.51
N SER A 62 -15.51 19.99 4.36
CA SER A 62 -16.87 19.53 4.00
C SER A 62 -17.08 19.30 2.51
N GLU A 63 -16.19 19.83 1.67
CA GLU A 63 -16.24 19.71 0.21
C GLU A 63 -14.82 19.46 -0.33
N PRO A 64 -14.19 18.33 0.03
CA PRO A 64 -12.84 18.01 -0.42
C PRO A 64 -12.82 17.67 -1.93
N LEU A 65 -11.65 17.84 -2.56
CA LEU A 65 -11.41 17.30 -3.90
C LEU A 65 -11.15 15.78 -3.85
N PRO A 66 -11.41 15.02 -4.93
CA PRO A 66 -11.04 13.61 -4.98
C PRO A 66 -9.54 13.41 -4.76
N ALA A 67 -9.14 12.30 -4.13
CA ALA A 67 -7.72 11.97 -3.97
C ALA A 67 -7.03 11.90 -5.34
N ASN A 68 -5.89 12.60 -5.46
CA ASN A 68 -5.11 12.63 -6.68
C ASN A 68 -4.11 11.46 -6.66
N THR A 69 -4.12 10.61 -7.70
CA THR A 69 -3.29 9.40 -7.83
C THR A 69 -2.02 9.63 -8.66
N GLY A 70 -1.57 10.87 -8.81
CA GLY A 70 -0.41 11.20 -9.65
C GLY A 70 -0.71 11.29 -11.15
N THR A 71 -1.96 11.03 -11.56
CA THR A 71 -2.38 11.01 -12.98
C THR A 71 -2.76 12.39 -13.50
N THR A 72 -3.04 13.34 -12.61
CA THR A 72 -3.33 14.74 -12.93
C THR A 72 -2.42 15.67 -12.15
N ASN A 73 -2.21 16.86 -12.71
CA ASN A 73 -1.57 17.96 -12.02
C ASN A 73 -2.65 18.94 -11.57
N GLU A 74 -2.60 19.35 -10.30
CA GLU A 74 -3.41 20.42 -9.74
C GLU A 74 -2.59 21.70 -9.64
N VAL A 75 -3.23 22.85 -9.68
CA VAL A 75 -2.57 24.16 -9.65
C VAL A 75 -3.02 24.95 -8.44
N TRP A 76 -2.09 25.36 -7.58
CA TRP A 76 -2.34 26.17 -6.40
C TRP A 76 -1.74 27.56 -6.58
N ASP A 77 -2.56 28.59 -6.54
CA ASP A 77 -2.11 29.98 -6.52
C ASP A 77 -1.82 30.39 -5.08
N VAL A 78 -0.63 30.92 -4.79
CA VAL A 78 -0.16 31.14 -3.42
C VAL A 78 0.44 32.53 -3.20
N GLU A 79 0.29 33.01 -1.96
CA GLU A 79 0.91 34.23 -1.44
C GLU A 79 1.80 33.86 -0.25
N ILE A 80 3.05 34.32 -0.25
CA ILE A 80 4.02 34.07 0.82
C ILE A 80 4.57 35.40 1.34
N GLU A 81 4.63 35.53 2.67
CA GLU A 81 5.15 36.71 3.36
C GLU A 81 6.11 36.31 4.49
N ALA A 82 7.30 36.91 4.54
CA ALA A 82 8.29 36.73 5.59
C ALA A 82 7.85 37.47 6.86
N ILE A 83 7.86 36.78 7.99
CA ILE A 83 7.35 37.29 9.26
C ILE A 83 8.45 37.28 10.34
N GLY A 84 8.56 38.39 11.06
CA GLY A 84 9.47 38.55 12.17
C GLY A 84 8.93 37.99 13.49
N ASN A 85 9.75 38.08 14.55
CA ASN A 85 9.41 37.59 15.88
C ASN A 85 8.19 38.29 16.54
N ASP A 86 7.84 39.48 16.05
CA ASP A 86 6.71 40.28 16.52
C ASP A 86 5.41 40.00 15.75
N GLY A 87 5.45 39.08 14.78
CA GLY A 87 4.33 38.69 13.93
C GLY A 87 4.07 39.65 12.77
N ASN A 88 4.90 40.69 12.59
CA ASN A 88 4.78 41.63 11.49
C ASN A 88 5.61 41.21 10.28
N PRO A 89 5.23 41.64 9.06
CA PRO A 89 6.03 41.43 7.87
C PRO A 89 7.40 42.08 7.99
N VAL A 90 8.43 41.36 7.58
CA VAL A 90 9.82 41.82 7.54
C VAL A 90 10.39 41.69 6.14
N ALA A 91 11.46 42.43 5.84
CA ALA A 91 12.17 42.28 4.57
C ALA A 91 12.93 40.95 4.57
N PHE A 92 12.86 40.24 3.45
CA PHE A 92 13.65 39.05 3.16
C PHE A 92 13.87 38.97 1.65
N ASP A 93 15.12 38.85 1.23
CA ASP A 93 15.51 38.73 -0.17
C ASP A 93 16.30 37.44 -0.30
N GLY A 94 15.70 36.42 -0.94
CA GLY A 94 16.27 35.07 -0.96
C GLY A 94 15.36 34.05 -1.63
N LEU A 95 15.83 32.81 -1.75
CA LEU A 95 15.06 31.68 -2.28
C LEU A 95 14.50 30.85 -1.13
N VAL A 96 13.25 30.42 -1.25
CA VAL A 96 12.61 29.45 -0.36
C VAL A 96 12.25 28.19 -1.12
N ASN A 97 12.39 27.03 -0.48
CA ASN A 97 12.00 25.75 -1.03
C ASN A 97 10.53 25.45 -0.71
N LEU A 98 9.79 24.96 -1.70
CA LEU A 98 8.40 24.59 -1.57
C LEU A 98 8.24 23.07 -1.60
N ARG A 99 7.47 22.54 -0.65
CA ARG A 99 7.06 21.14 -0.58
C ARG A 99 5.59 21.05 -0.25
N VAL A 100 4.91 20.00 -0.69
CA VAL A 100 3.53 19.71 -0.28
C VAL A 100 3.53 18.40 0.47
N GLN A 101 2.79 18.32 1.56
CA GLN A 101 2.62 17.08 2.31
C GLN A 101 1.15 16.89 2.72
N PRO A 102 0.54 15.72 2.43
CA PRO A 102 1.05 14.71 1.48
C PRO A 102 1.04 15.20 0.03
N GLY A 103 1.82 14.53 -0.82
CA GLY A 103 1.92 14.78 -2.27
C GLY A 103 3.29 15.29 -2.72
N ALA A 104 3.37 15.77 -3.95
CA ALA A 104 4.60 16.29 -4.52
C ALA A 104 4.39 17.61 -5.27
N VAL A 105 5.34 18.53 -5.13
CA VAL A 105 5.47 19.71 -5.98
C VAL A 105 6.14 19.30 -7.29
N VAL A 106 5.48 19.60 -8.41
CA VAL A 106 5.96 19.34 -9.77
C VAL A 106 6.74 20.55 -10.28
N SER A 107 6.18 21.75 -10.11
CA SER A 107 6.83 23.00 -10.52
C SER A 107 6.31 24.20 -9.72
N VAL A 108 7.12 25.25 -9.70
CA VAL A 108 6.79 26.55 -9.11
C VAL A 108 7.09 27.63 -10.16
N GLU A 109 6.12 28.50 -10.42
CA GLU A 109 6.28 29.67 -11.29
C GLU A 109 5.94 30.93 -10.51
N ASN A 110 6.87 31.88 -10.45
CA ASN A 110 6.64 33.18 -9.84
C ASN A 110 5.68 34.00 -10.72
N THR A 111 4.57 34.46 -10.15
CA THR A 111 3.55 35.17 -10.93
C THR A 111 3.92 36.62 -11.27
N ASP A 112 4.91 37.20 -10.59
CA ASP A 112 5.34 38.58 -10.81
C ASP A 112 6.26 38.72 -12.05
N ASP A 113 7.12 37.73 -12.31
CA ASP A 113 8.13 37.78 -13.37
C ASP A 113 8.24 36.51 -14.25
N GLY A 114 7.49 35.44 -13.93
CA GLY A 114 7.52 34.16 -14.64
C GLY A 114 8.76 33.31 -14.33
N GLU A 115 9.55 33.64 -13.31
CA GLU A 115 10.74 32.86 -12.92
C GLU A 115 10.35 31.44 -12.48
N GLN A 116 11.08 30.43 -12.99
CA GLN A 116 10.91 29.02 -12.61
C GLN A 116 12.26 28.44 -12.17
N LEU A 117 12.42 28.19 -10.87
CA LEU A 117 13.65 27.65 -10.26
C LEU A 117 13.38 26.28 -9.62
N GLY A 118 12.71 25.41 -10.37
CA GLY A 118 12.33 24.08 -9.90
C GLY A 118 11.30 24.16 -8.77
N LYS A 119 11.68 23.72 -7.56
CA LYS A 119 10.85 23.80 -6.35
C LYS A 119 11.13 25.05 -5.51
N ASN A 120 11.99 25.94 -5.99
CA ASN A 120 12.38 27.14 -5.27
C ASN A 120 11.62 28.37 -5.78
N LEU A 121 11.29 29.28 -4.87
CA LEU A 121 10.63 30.55 -5.15
C LEU A 121 11.46 31.71 -4.59
N ARG A 122 11.64 32.76 -5.39
CA ARG A 122 12.32 33.98 -4.95
C ARG A 122 11.36 34.91 -4.23
N LEU A 123 11.73 35.27 -3.00
CA LEU A 123 11.10 36.35 -2.27
C LEU A 123 11.90 37.63 -2.45
N SER A 124 11.21 38.73 -2.68
CA SER A 124 11.79 40.07 -2.77
C SER A 124 11.09 41.00 -1.78
N GLY A 125 11.85 41.71 -0.95
CA GLY A 125 11.29 42.55 0.12
C GLY A 125 10.38 41.79 1.09
N GLY A 126 10.56 40.48 1.22
CA GLY A 126 9.81 39.59 2.08
C GLY A 126 8.50 39.08 1.52
N LYS A 127 8.23 39.22 0.22
CA LYS A 127 6.98 38.75 -0.39
C LYS A 127 7.23 38.03 -1.72
N ALA A 128 6.35 37.09 -2.03
CA ALA A 128 6.25 36.48 -3.35
C ALA A 128 4.81 36.01 -3.62
N THR A 129 4.45 35.98 -4.90
CA THR A 129 3.25 35.29 -5.39
C THR A 129 3.67 34.23 -6.40
N ALA A 130 3.00 33.07 -6.40
CA ALA A 130 3.39 31.97 -7.28
C ALA A 130 2.22 31.07 -7.66
N THR A 131 2.37 30.41 -8.80
CA THR A 131 1.58 29.27 -9.24
C THR A 131 2.38 28.00 -8.94
N VAL A 132 1.86 27.14 -8.07
CA VAL A 132 2.48 25.88 -7.65
C VAL A 132 1.73 24.72 -8.26
N THR A 133 2.38 23.93 -9.11
CA THR A 133 1.80 22.71 -9.66
C THR A 133 2.10 21.54 -8.73
N VAL A 134 1.08 20.81 -8.30
CA VAL A 134 1.20 19.67 -7.38
C VAL A 134 0.56 18.41 -7.96
N THR A 135 0.96 17.26 -7.45
CA THR A 135 0.41 15.95 -7.83
C THR A 135 0.43 14.97 -6.66
N ALA A 136 -0.27 13.85 -6.77
CA ALA A 136 -0.36 12.81 -5.75
C ALA A 136 -0.82 13.30 -4.35
N VAL A 137 -1.63 14.36 -4.32
CA VAL A 137 -2.17 14.98 -3.10
C VAL A 137 -3.45 14.26 -2.64
N TYR A 138 -3.58 14.04 -1.34
CA TYR A 138 -4.74 13.39 -0.71
C TYR A 138 -4.92 13.89 0.73
N GLY A 139 -6.09 13.67 1.34
CA GLY A 139 -6.36 14.15 2.69
C GLY A 139 -6.11 15.65 2.88
N PRO A 140 -5.81 16.12 4.10
CA PRO A 140 -5.51 17.53 4.37
C PRO A 140 -4.06 17.88 3.96
N ALA A 141 -3.86 18.29 2.71
CA ALA A 141 -2.57 18.64 2.15
C ALA A 141 -2.14 20.08 2.46
N ARG A 142 -0.87 20.30 2.79
CA ARG A 142 -0.32 21.63 3.13
C ARG A 142 0.91 21.94 2.31
N LEU A 143 1.05 23.19 1.90
CA LEU A 143 2.28 23.72 1.34
C LEU A 143 3.22 24.14 2.49
N TRP A 144 4.43 23.60 2.47
CA TRP A 144 5.55 23.93 3.34
C TRP A 144 6.51 24.84 2.57
N VAL A 145 6.95 25.89 3.23
CA VAL A 145 7.88 26.88 2.70
C VAL A 145 9.05 26.99 3.68
N GLU A 146 10.26 26.76 3.20
CA GLU A 146 11.46 26.71 4.05
C GLU A 146 12.60 27.52 3.42
N ASP A 147 13.28 28.34 4.23
CA ASP A 147 14.54 28.96 3.84
C ASP A 147 15.71 28.00 4.10
N LEU A 148 16.19 27.37 3.03
CA LEU A 148 17.34 26.46 3.07
C LEU A 148 18.66 27.18 2.81
N GLY A 149 18.66 28.49 2.53
CA GLY A 149 19.88 29.25 2.20
C GLY A 149 20.34 29.09 0.75
N TYR A 150 19.59 28.34 -0.06
CA TYR A 150 19.95 28.01 -1.43
C TYR A 150 20.22 29.25 -2.30
N GLN A 151 21.36 29.25 -2.98
CA GLN A 151 21.72 30.22 -4.00
C GLN A 151 22.13 29.51 -5.28
N LYS A 152 21.28 29.55 -6.31
CA LYS A 152 21.63 28.95 -7.61
C LYS A 152 22.94 29.54 -8.17
N ALA A 153 23.89 28.68 -8.53
CA ALA A 153 25.09 29.10 -9.26
C ALA A 153 24.77 29.67 -10.65
N GLU A 154 25.63 30.58 -11.15
CA GLU A 154 25.49 31.11 -12.51
C GLU A 154 25.72 30.00 -13.55
N ASP A 155 24.99 30.08 -14.68
CA ASP A 155 25.08 29.08 -15.73
C ASP A 155 26.52 29.01 -16.29
N GLY A 156 27.16 27.85 -16.13
CA GLY A 156 28.54 27.60 -16.60
C GLY A 156 29.62 27.78 -15.54
N GLU A 157 29.26 28.18 -14.32
CA GLU A 157 30.14 28.14 -13.16
C GLU A 157 30.05 26.79 -12.45
N THR A 158 31.15 26.39 -11.80
CA THR A 158 31.12 25.25 -10.88
C THR A 158 30.58 25.76 -9.54
N PRO A 159 29.43 25.26 -9.07
CA PRO A 159 28.84 25.65 -7.79
C PRO A 159 29.79 25.33 -6.63
N ALA A 160 29.81 26.17 -5.60
CA ALA A 160 30.59 25.93 -4.38
C ALA A 160 30.35 24.52 -3.83
N CYS A 161 29.09 24.08 -3.76
CA CYS A 161 28.67 22.77 -3.27
C CYS A 161 28.94 21.57 -4.20
N ALA A 162 29.74 21.76 -5.26
CA ALA A 162 30.17 20.70 -6.16
C ALA A 162 31.59 20.93 -6.72
N ASP A 163 32.40 21.77 -6.06
CA ASP A 163 33.71 22.20 -6.58
C ASP A 163 34.91 21.37 -6.05
N GLY A 164 34.65 20.48 -5.08
CA GLY A 164 35.65 19.62 -4.45
C GLY A 164 36.41 20.29 -3.32
N LYS A 165 35.98 21.45 -2.82
CA LYS A 165 36.59 22.18 -1.71
C LYS A 165 35.55 22.46 -0.63
N ASN A 166 36.04 22.61 0.61
CA ASN A 166 35.25 23.24 1.65
C ASN A 166 35.37 24.76 1.47
N ASN A 167 34.24 25.39 1.23
CA ASN A 167 33.95 26.80 0.98
C ASN A 167 33.14 27.46 2.11
N ASP A 168 32.97 26.79 3.25
CA ASP A 168 32.34 27.36 4.44
C ASP A 168 33.21 28.43 5.14
N GLU A 169 32.56 29.36 5.84
CA GLU A 169 33.26 30.35 6.68
C GLU A 169 33.51 29.84 8.11
N GLU A 170 32.78 28.80 8.53
CA GLU A 170 32.84 28.22 9.88
C GLU A 170 33.83 27.03 10.00
N ASP A 171 34.49 26.62 8.91
CA ASP A 171 35.62 25.69 8.82
C ASP A 171 35.30 24.31 9.43
N ASP A 172 34.17 23.73 9.03
CA ASP A 172 33.88 22.32 9.25
C ASP A 172 34.72 21.43 8.30
N VAL A 173 34.58 20.10 8.36
CA VAL A 173 35.42 19.17 7.56
C VAL A 173 34.68 18.51 6.41
N LEU A 174 33.42 18.89 6.24
CA LEU A 174 32.53 18.40 5.22
C LEU A 174 32.81 19.21 3.94
N VAL A 175 32.58 18.56 2.81
CA VAL A 175 32.96 19.07 1.49
C VAL A 175 31.84 18.68 0.56
N ASP A 176 31.22 19.69 -0.04
CA ASP A 176 30.18 19.57 -1.06
C ASP A 176 28.91 18.80 -0.63
N TYR A 177 27.85 18.97 -1.44
CA TYR A 177 26.65 18.14 -1.36
C TYR A 177 26.95 16.66 -1.72
N PRO A 178 26.34 15.66 -1.05
CA PRO A 178 25.35 15.74 0.03
C PRO A 178 25.97 15.63 1.43
N SER A 179 27.30 15.71 1.54
CA SER A 179 27.99 15.47 2.81
C SER A 179 28.02 16.73 3.68
N ASP A 180 28.05 17.89 3.04
CA ASP A 180 28.00 19.20 3.67
C ASP A 180 26.55 19.64 3.95
N PRO A 181 26.17 19.89 5.22
CA PRO A 181 24.83 20.32 5.61
C PRO A 181 24.53 21.79 5.28
N GLY A 182 25.56 22.60 5.02
CA GLY A 182 25.44 23.97 4.52
C GLY A 182 25.01 24.03 3.05
N CYS A 183 25.21 22.95 2.30
CA CYS A 183 24.74 22.80 0.92
C CYS A 183 23.31 22.30 0.83
N ALA A 184 22.38 23.14 0.36
CA ALA A 184 21.00 22.70 0.14
C ALA A 184 20.90 21.72 -1.05
N PHE A 185 21.68 21.95 -2.11
CA PHE A 185 21.68 21.17 -3.35
C PHE A 185 23.07 21.16 -4.00
N ALA A 186 23.30 20.25 -4.96
CA ALA A 186 24.56 20.16 -5.70
C ALA A 186 24.84 21.36 -6.63
N ASP A 187 23.82 22.14 -6.98
CA ASP A 187 23.93 23.36 -7.81
C ASP A 187 23.94 24.65 -6.98
N ASP A 188 24.13 24.53 -5.67
CA ASP A 188 24.20 25.64 -4.72
C ASP A 188 25.58 26.31 -4.75
N ASN A 189 25.57 27.64 -4.78
CA ASN A 189 26.77 28.47 -4.88
C ASN A 189 27.27 28.97 -3.52
N THR A 190 26.64 28.51 -2.44
CA THR A 190 27.06 28.80 -1.07
C THR A 190 26.99 27.53 -0.22
N GLU A 191 27.96 27.38 0.68
CA GLU A 191 27.94 26.36 1.73
C GLU A 191 27.45 26.97 3.07
N THR A 192 26.82 28.15 3.01
CA THR A 192 26.16 28.74 4.18
C THR A 192 24.72 28.28 4.20
N GLY A 193 24.36 27.53 5.24
CA GLY A 193 22.97 27.10 5.46
C GLY A 193 22.00 28.27 5.64
N GLY A 194 20.72 28.02 5.35
CA GLY A 194 19.66 29.00 5.53
C GLY A 194 19.34 29.32 6.98
N THR A 195 18.39 30.25 7.17
CA THR A 195 17.86 30.52 8.51
C THR A 195 16.99 29.39 9.06
N PHE A 196 16.60 28.44 8.20
CA PHE A 196 15.60 27.40 8.46
C PHE A 196 14.26 27.98 8.94
N ALA A 197 13.99 29.25 8.63
CA ALA A 197 12.66 29.83 8.80
C ALA A 197 11.69 28.98 7.97
N ALA A 198 10.63 28.51 8.60
CA ALA A 198 9.66 27.64 7.98
C ALA A 198 8.23 28.16 8.19
N GLY A 199 7.36 27.93 7.22
CA GLY A 199 5.95 28.28 7.25
C GLY A 199 5.10 27.21 6.58
N THR A 200 3.86 27.05 7.05
CA THR A 200 2.91 26.12 6.46
C THR A 200 1.61 26.83 6.12
N SER A 201 0.99 26.42 5.02
CA SER A 201 -0.34 26.90 4.64
C SER A 201 -1.44 26.27 5.51
N PRO A 202 -2.65 26.86 5.53
CA PRO A 202 -3.85 26.10 5.82
C PRO A 202 -3.95 24.85 4.92
N ALA A 203 -4.72 23.86 5.36
CA ALA A 203 -4.93 22.65 4.57
C ALA A 203 -5.79 22.95 3.34
N VAL A 204 -5.37 22.38 2.21
CA VAL A 204 -6.21 22.15 1.03
C VAL A 204 -6.76 20.74 1.19
N HIS A 205 -8.08 20.61 1.25
CA HIS A 205 -8.71 19.34 1.57
C HIS A 205 -8.96 18.49 0.32
N TYR A 206 -8.42 17.27 0.36
CA TYR A 206 -8.72 16.18 -0.54
C TYR A 206 -9.31 15.01 0.25
N GLU A 207 -10.01 14.12 -0.42
CA GLU A 207 -10.46 12.86 0.16
C GLU A 207 -9.26 12.01 0.56
N LEU A 208 -9.43 11.16 1.57
CA LEU A 208 -8.49 10.08 1.83
C LEU A 208 -8.54 9.07 0.66
N PRO A 209 -7.42 8.43 0.31
CA PRO A 209 -7.40 7.46 -0.77
C PRO A 209 -8.19 6.19 -0.38
N SER A 210 -9.02 5.72 -1.30
CA SER A 210 -9.62 4.39 -1.22
C SER A 210 -8.58 3.29 -1.48
N VAL A 211 -8.95 2.02 -1.29
CA VAL A 211 -8.07 0.90 -1.67
C VAL A 211 -7.74 0.93 -3.18
N GLN A 212 -8.70 1.33 -4.03
CA GLN A 212 -8.48 1.53 -5.47
C GLN A 212 -7.45 2.61 -5.77
N ASN A 213 -7.51 3.74 -5.05
CA ASN A 213 -6.52 4.79 -5.23
C ASN A 213 -5.12 4.32 -4.79
N ILE A 214 -5.06 3.51 -3.74
CA ILE A 214 -3.81 2.93 -3.22
C ILE A 214 -3.17 1.95 -4.20
N GLN A 215 -3.96 1.06 -4.81
CA GLN A 215 -3.44 0.11 -5.80
C GLN A 215 -3.16 0.81 -7.14
N GLY A 216 -3.94 1.85 -7.46
CA GLY A 216 -3.91 2.53 -8.74
C GLY A 216 -4.35 1.63 -9.88
N THR A 217 -4.25 2.10 -11.13
CA THR A 217 -4.63 1.32 -12.32
C THR A 217 -3.46 0.54 -12.93
N GLY A 218 -2.26 0.69 -12.38
CA GLY A 218 -1.05 0.02 -12.84
C GLY A 218 -0.73 -1.24 -12.03
N SER A 219 0.49 -1.75 -12.19
CA SER A 219 1.05 -2.84 -11.37
C SER A 219 1.88 -2.31 -10.18
N THR A 220 1.71 -1.04 -9.84
CA THR A 220 2.43 -0.37 -8.75
C THR A 220 1.56 0.74 -8.19
N THR A 221 1.59 0.92 -6.87
CA THR A 221 0.93 2.01 -6.18
C THR A 221 1.37 3.38 -6.70
N PRO A 222 0.44 4.36 -6.84
CA PRO A 222 0.78 5.75 -7.13
C PRO A 222 1.40 6.49 -5.92
N TYR A 223 1.45 5.87 -4.74
CA TYR A 223 1.95 6.48 -3.50
C TYR A 223 3.11 5.67 -2.89
N PRO A 224 4.20 5.43 -3.63
CA PRO A 224 5.27 4.55 -3.16
C PRO A 224 5.94 5.12 -1.91
N PHE A 225 6.11 4.29 -0.89
CA PHE A 225 6.76 4.63 0.40
C PHE A 225 6.04 5.70 1.23
N GLU A 226 4.82 6.08 0.86
CA GLU A 226 4.04 7.06 1.61
C GLU A 226 3.33 6.40 2.80
N SER A 227 3.24 7.17 3.90
CA SER A 227 2.41 6.82 5.04
C SER A 227 0.98 7.32 4.81
N ILE A 228 0.06 6.41 4.51
CA ILE A 228 -1.32 6.72 4.11
C ILE A 228 -2.31 6.32 5.20
N THR A 229 -3.36 7.12 5.35
CA THR A 229 -4.60 6.71 6.02
C THR A 229 -5.64 6.38 4.95
N VAL A 230 -6.18 5.18 4.98
CA VAL A 230 -7.15 4.67 4.00
C VAL A 230 -8.53 5.24 4.31
N ASN A 231 -9.29 5.58 3.28
CA ASN A 231 -10.67 6.02 3.45
C ASN A 231 -11.55 4.87 3.94
N THR A 232 -12.22 5.07 5.07
CA THR A 232 -13.14 4.10 5.71
C THR A 232 -14.53 4.70 5.96
N GLU A 233 -14.75 5.93 5.47
CA GLU A 233 -16.02 6.64 5.55
C GLU A 233 -16.88 6.32 4.32
N ASP A 234 -18.21 6.41 4.47
CA ASP A 234 -19.15 6.14 3.38
C ASP A 234 -18.77 6.93 2.11
N PRO A 235 -18.75 6.30 0.92
CA PRO A 235 -19.24 4.96 0.63
C PRO A 235 -18.25 3.81 0.90
N HIS A 236 -17.03 4.10 1.36
CA HIS A 236 -15.98 3.10 1.59
C HIS A 236 -16.26 2.27 2.85
N GLU A 237 -16.38 0.97 2.66
CA GLU A 237 -16.61 0.03 3.75
C GLU A 237 -15.59 -1.10 3.63
N LEU A 238 -14.54 -1.00 4.43
CA LEU A 238 -13.46 -1.97 4.45
C LEU A 238 -13.80 -3.12 5.39
N ILE A 239 -13.97 -4.32 4.83
CA ILE A 239 -14.29 -5.54 5.58
C ILE A 239 -13.08 -6.45 5.64
N VAL A 240 -12.76 -6.95 6.83
CA VAL A 240 -11.75 -8.00 7.02
C VAL A 240 -12.25 -9.31 6.40
N THR A 241 -11.53 -9.85 5.41
CA THR A 241 -11.91 -11.07 4.70
C THR A 241 -11.09 -12.29 5.13
N ARG A 242 -9.86 -12.07 5.62
CA ARG A 242 -8.94 -13.10 6.13
C ARG A 242 -7.92 -12.47 7.07
N TYR A 243 -7.38 -13.26 8.00
CA TYR A 243 -6.11 -12.97 8.65
C TYR A 243 -5.15 -14.16 8.51
N SER A 244 -3.86 -13.90 8.64
CA SER A 244 -2.77 -14.87 8.56
C SER A 244 -1.72 -14.59 9.63
N LYS A 245 -0.68 -15.42 9.68
CA LYS A 245 0.45 -15.27 10.62
C LYS A 245 1.28 -14.00 10.41
N ASP A 246 1.17 -13.42 9.22
CA ASP A 246 1.97 -12.31 8.68
C ASP A 246 1.12 -11.08 8.32
N GLY A 247 -0.18 -11.06 8.64
CA GLY A 247 -1.03 -9.94 8.28
C GLY A 247 -2.52 -10.23 8.27
N PHE A 248 -3.25 -9.37 7.58
CA PHE A 248 -4.67 -9.54 7.30
C PHE A 248 -5.06 -8.93 5.95
N TYR A 249 -6.23 -9.29 5.47
CA TYR A 249 -6.75 -8.90 4.17
C TYR A 249 -8.03 -8.12 4.37
N VAL A 250 -8.14 -6.99 3.71
CA VAL A 250 -9.35 -6.15 3.70
C VAL A 250 -9.88 -6.01 2.29
N THR A 251 -11.20 -5.85 2.19
CA THR A 251 -11.88 -5.57 0.94
C THR A 251 -12.75 -4.35 1.09
N ASP A 252 -12.56 -3.36 0.22
CA ASP A 252 -13.41 -2.18 0.15
C ASP A 252 -14.65 -2.49 -0.70
N LEU A 253 -15.81 -2.51 -0.06
CA LEU A 253 -17.07 -2.85 -0.71
C LEU A 253 -17.53 -1.82 -1.74
N SER A 254 -17.10 -0.55 -1.62
CA SER A 254 -17.48 0.48 -2.60
C SER A 254 -16.92 0.17 -3.99
N GLY A 255 -15.83 -0.59 -4.03
CA GLY A 255 -15.17 -1.02 -5.24
C GLY A 255 -15.56 -2.40 -5.72
N GLN A 256 -16.54 -3.07 -5.11
CA GLN A 256 -16.98 -4.39 -5.58
C GLN A 256 -17.88 -4.25 -6.81
N PRO A 257 -17.80 -5.17 -7.78
CA PRO A 257 -18.71 -5.15 -8.91
C PRO A 257 -20.15 -5.33 -8.42
N PRO A 258 -21.14 -4.66 -9.03
CA PRO A 258 -22.53 -4.86 -8.68
C PRO A 258 -22.92 -6.33 -8.79
N THR A 259 -23.72 -6.80 -7.84
CA THR A 259 -24.34 -8.13 -7.95
C THR A 259 -25.54 -8.08 -8.88
N CYS A 260 -25.87 -9.20 -9.50
CA CYS A 260 -26.92 -9.30 -10.51
C CYS A 260 -27.67 -10.62 -10.42
N SER A 261 -28.80 -10.69 -11.10
CA SER A 261 -29.55 -11.92 -11.33
C SER A 261 -29.74 -12.21 -12.82
N ASP A 262 -29.75 -11.16 -13.64
CA ASP A 262 -29.72 -11.25 -15.09
C ASP A 262 -28.93 -10.07 -15.70
N ASP A 263 -28.64 -10.14 -17.00
CA ASP A 263 -27.84 -9.13 -17.70
C ASP A 263 -28.46 -7.73 -17.65
N SER A 264 -29.78 -7.61 -17.51
CA SER A 264 -30.44 -6.30 -17.46
C SER A 264 -30.15 -5.54 -16.17
N ASP A 265 -29.73 -6.24 -15.12
CA ASP A 265 -29.20 -5.64 -13.88
C ASP A 265 -27.84 -4.95 -14.11
N CYS A 266 -27.11 -5.35 -15.16
CA CYS A 266 -25.73 -4.92 -15.43
C CYS A 266 -25.62 -3.77 -16.44
N GLY A 267 -26.74 -3.19 -16.86
CA GLY A 267 -26.78 -2.02 -17.71
C GLY A 267 -27.62 -2.20 -18.96
N ALA A 268 -27.35 -1.36 -19.96
CA ALA A 268 -28.04 -1.43 -21.24
C ALA A 268 -27.67 -2.69 -22.04
N ALA A 269 -28.53 -3.06 -23.00
CA ALA A 269 -28.33 -4.22 -23.86
C ALA A 269 -27.06 -4.17 -24.72
N ASP A 270 -26.40 -3.02 -24.83
CA ASP A 270 -25.13 -2.82 -25.52
C ASP A 270 -24.02 -2.34 -24.56
N SER A 271 -24.16 -2.59 -23.25
CA SER A 271 -23.22 -2.11 -22.24
C SER A 271 -21.81 -2.73 -22.33
N GLY A 272 -21.68 -3.91 -22.95
CA GLY A 272 -20.47 -4.72 -22.84
C GLY A 272 -20.24 -5.27 -21.42
N ILE A 273 -21.30 -5.37 -20.61
CA ILE A 273 -21.28 -5.91 -19.25
C ILE A 273 -22.39 -6.94 -19.14
N VAL A 274 -22.09 -8.12 -18.63
CA VAL A 274 -23.06 -9.23 -18.46
C VAL A 274 -23.13 -9.65 -17.00
N CYS A 275 -24.25 -10.26 -16.64
CA CYS A 275 -24.38 -10.93 -15.35
C CYS A 275 -23.72 -12.31 -15.43
N ASP A 276 -22.55 -12.45 -14.83
CA ASP A 276 -21.84 -13.72 -14.79
C ASP A 276 -22.25 -14.51 -13.54
N VAL A 277 -23.29 -15.32 -13.70
CA VAL A 277 -23.82 -16.22 -12.66
C VAL A 277 -22.81 -17.31 -12.28
N GLU A 278 -21.91 -17.69 -13.19
CA GLU A 278 -20.87 -18.69 -12.91
C GLU A 278 -19.72 -18.08 -12.11
N ALA A 279 -19.39 -16.82 -12.35
CA ALA A 279 -18.40 -16.04 -11.61
C ALA A 279 -18.86 -15.59 -10.21
N GLY A 280 -20.11 -15.86 -9.81
CA GLY A 280 -20.63 -15.48 -8.49
C GLY A 280 -21.77 -14.46 -8.51
N ASN A 281 -22.44 -14.29 -9.66
CA ASN A 281 -23.54 -13.33 -9.86
C ASN A 281 -23.07 -11.88 -9.83
N TYR A 282 -22.00 -11.58 -10.55
CA TYR A 282 -21.44 -10.24 -10.68
C TYR A 282 -21.64 -9.66 -12.07
N CYS A 283 -21.85 -8.35 -12.14
CA CYS A 283 -21.78 -7.59 -13.36
C CYS A 283 -20.32 -7.40 -13.77
N LEU A 284 -19.90 -8.12 -14.80
CA LEU A 284 -18.52 -8.16 -15.27
C LEU A 284 -18.42 -7.79 -16.75
N PRO A 285 -17.29 -7.22 -17.20
CA PRO A 285 -17.04 -6.99 -18.62
C PRO A 285 -17.19 -8.28 -19.42
N GLY A 286 -18.03 -8.24 -20.45
CA GLY A 286 -18.37 -9.40 -21.26
C GLY A 286 -19.56 -9.14 -22.18
N CYS A 287 -19.90 -10.10 -23.01
CA CYS A 287 -21.04 -10.01 -23.92
C CYS A 287 -21.66 -11.39 -24.18
N ARG A 288 -22.90 -11.43 -24.65
CA ARG A 288 -23.53 -12.64 -25.19
C ARG A 288 -23.80 -12.46 -26.68
N GLY A 289 -23.58 -13.52 -27.45
CA GLY A 289 -23.89 -13.55 -28.89
C GLY A 289 -25.39 -13.61 -29.17
N THR A 290 -26.16 -14.19 -28.25
CA THR A 290 -27.62 -14.19 -28.25
C THR A 290 -28.15 -14.07 -26.83
N GLY A 291 -29.27 -13.35 -26.65
CA GLY A 291 -30.05 -13.44 -25.40
C GLY A 291 -29.40 -12.82 -24.16
N GLY A 292 -28.82 -11.62 -24.28
CA GLY A 292 -28.24 -10.89 -23.16
C GLY A 292 -27.67 -9.54 -23.58
N ASN A 293 -26.79 -8.98 -22.77
CA ASN A 293 -26.08 -7.75 -23.12
C ASN A 293 -24.99 -8.05 -24.14
N GLY A 294 -24.97 -7.29 -25.23
CA GLY A 294 -23.95 -7.30 -26.26
C GLY A 294 -22.92 -6.19 -26.06
N CYS A 295 -22.00 -6.08 -27.00
CA CYS A 295 -20.97 -5.05 -27.03
C CYS A 295 -21.54 -3.68 -27.44
N GLN A 296 -20.88 -2.61 -26.98
CA GLN A 296 -21.16 -1.26 -27.45
C GLN A 296 -21.03 -1.20 -28.97
N VAL A 297 -21.82 -0.34 -29.62
CA VAL A 297 -21.79 -0.19 -31.09
C VAL A 297 -20.39 0.19 -31.61
N ASP A 298 -19.61 0.89 -30.76
CA ASP A 298 -18.19 1.24 -31.01
C ASP A 298 -17.20 0.21 -30.41
N GLY A 299 -17.70 -0.74 -29.60
CA GLY A 299 -16.98 -1.84 -28.92
C GLY A 299 -16.82 -3.12 -29.74
N GLY A 300 -17.40 -3.19 -30.95
CA GLY A 300 -17.18 -4.27 -31.91
C GLY A 300 -18.05 -5.53 -31.69
N GLU A 301 -17.68 -6.62 -32.37
CA GLU A 301 -18.42 -7.90 -32.32
C GLU A 301 -18.10 -8.68 -31.03
N CYS A 302 -19.10 -9.41 -30.52
CA CYS A 302 -18.91 -10.32 -29.41
C CYS A 302 -18.18 -11.60 -29.87
N SER A 303 -17.23 -12.09 -29.08
CA SER A 303 -16.55 -13.36 -29.38
C SER A 303 -17.41 -14.60 -29.13
N SER A 304 -18.53 -14.45 -28.41
CA SER A 304 -19.55 -15.49 -28.25
C SER A 304 -20.63 -15.33 -29.32
N ASP A 305 -21.15 -16.45 -29.83
CA ASP A 305 -22.26 -16.53 -30.78
C ASP A 305 -23.55 -17.09 -30.15
N ASN A 306 -23.55 -17.32 -28.83
CA ASN A 306 -24.62 -17.97 -28.08
C ASN A 306 -24.89 -17.25 -26.74
N GLU A 307 -25.55 -17.93 -25.78
CA GLU A 307 -25.84 -17.40 -24.44
C GLU A 307 -24.61 -17.44 -23.50
N ASP A 308 -23.48 -18.02 -23.89
CA ASP A 308 -22.26 -18.06 -23.08
C ASP A 308 -21.59 -16.67 -23.04
N VAL A 309 -20.88 -16.40 -21.94
CA VAL A 309 -20.16 -15.13 -21.75
C VAL A 309 -18.93 -15.09 -22.65
N GLY A 310 -18.99 -14.23 -23.66
CA GLY A 310 -17.87 -13.85 -24.52
C GLY A 310 -17.23 -12.52 -24.11
N THR A 311 -16.34 -12.05 -24.96
CA THR A 311 -15.57 -10.80 -24.82
C THR A 311 -15.82 -9.86 -26.00
N CYS A 312 -15.79 -8.56 -25.74
CA CYS A 312 -15.90 -7.53 -26.79
C CYS A 312 -14.54 -7.23 -27.41
N ALA A 313 -14.51 -7.11 -28.74
CA ALA A 313 -13.27 -6.84 -29.50
C ALA A 313 -12.61 -5.49 -29.14
N ALA A 314 -13.42 -4.47 -28.88
CA ALA A 314 -13.03 -3.28 -28.15
C ALA A 314 -13.73 -3.35 -26.79
N GLY A 315 -12.96 -3.63 -25.75
CA GLY A 315 -13.49 -3.81 -24.41
C GLY A 315 -14.30 -2.57 -23.97
N PRO A 316 -15.33 -2.75 -23.11
CA PRO A 316 -15.94 -1.61 -22.46
C PRO A 316 -14.86 -0.79 -21.75
N ALA A 317 -15.11 0.51 -21.54
CA ALA A 317 -14.30 1.30 -20.62
C ALA A 317 -14.13 0.52 -19.30
N PRO A 318 -12.92 0.51 -18.68
CA PRO A 318 -12.69 -0.17 -17.42
C PRO A 318 -13.83 0.17 -16.45
N GLN A 319 -14.56 -0.85 -15.99
CA GLN A 319 -15.59 -0.62 -14.99
C GLN A 319 -14.90 -0.19 -13.71
N PRO A 320 -15.29 0.94 -13.08
CA PRO A 320 -14.89 1.23 -11.71
C PRO A 320 -15.28 0.03 -10.85
N GLY A 321 -14.31 -0.62 -10.20
CA GLY A 321 -14.58 -1.73 -9.28
C GLY A 321 -14.58 -3.15 -9.85
N VAL A 322 -14.01 -3.39 -11.03
CA VAL A 322 -13.67 -4.77 -11.43
C VAL A 322 -12.18 -4.98 -11.22
N GLY A 323 -11.83 -5.27 -9.98
CA GLY A 323 -10.46 -5.42 -9.50
C GLY A 323 -9.90 -4.13 -8.88
N GLN A 324 -8.89 -4.28 -8.01
CA GLN A 324 -8.15 -3.25 -7.28
C GLN A 324 -8.87 -2.66 -6.06
N ASN A 325 -9.57 -3.48 -5.27
CA ASN A 325 -10.21 -3.02 -4.02
C ASN A 325 -9.97 -3.96 -2.86
N HIS A 326 -8.87 -4.70 -2.91
CA HIS A 326 -8.49 -5.66 -1.91
C HIS A 326 -7.04 -5.40 -1.52
N LEU A 327 -6.75 -5.34 -0.22
CA LEU A 327 -5.43 -4.95 0.26
C LEU A 327 -4.94 -5.97 1.29
N PHE A 328 -3.71 -6.44 1.09
CA PHE A 328 -2.97 -7.11 2.14
C PHE A 328 -2.30 -6.09 3.04
N VAL A 329 -2.50 -6.28 4.35
CA VAL A 329 -1.94 -5.46 5.41
C VAL A 329 -0.97 -6.33 6.19
N PHE A 330 0.33 -6.06 6.01
CA PHE A 330 1.40 -6.85 6.60
C PHE A 330 1.62 -6.51 8.08
N THR A 331 1.80 -7.55 8.89
CA THR A 331 2.23 -7.46 10.29
C THR A 331 3.28 -8.52 10.61
N PHE A 332 4.21 -8.23 11.51
CA PHE A 332 5.27 -9.19 11.90
C PHE A 332 4.76 -10.42 12.68
N SER A 333 3.49 -10.40 13.09
CA SER A 333 2.80 -11.47 13.81
C SER A 333 1.33 -11.45 13.46
N THR A 334 0.60 -12.52 13.76
CA THR A 334 -0.85 -12.54 13.67
C THR A 334 -1.42 -11.29 14.35
N PRO A 335 -2.22 -10.48 13.64
CA PRO A 335 -2.79 -9.27 14.22
C PRO A 335 -3.76 -9.64 15.35
N GLY A 336 -3.85 -8.81 16.40
CA GLY A 336 -4.75 -9.05 17.53
C GLY A 336 -6.05 -8.28 17.39
N GLY A 337 -7.15 -8.82 17.93
CA GLY A 337 -8.40 -8.08 18.07
C GLY A 337 -9.23 -7.91 16.78
N LEU A 338 -8.84 -8.53 15.67
CA LEU A 338 -9.59 -8.52 14.39
C LEU A 338 -10.02 -9.91 13.94
N ARG A 339 -11.22 -10.07 13.39
CA ARG A 339 -11.73 -11.33 12.85
C ARG A 339 -12.39 -11.09 11.49
N PRO A 340 -12.54 -12.14 10.65
CA PRO A 340 -13.33 -12.02 9.44
C PRO A 340 -14.73 -11.48 9.75
N CYS A 341 -15.24 -10.64 8.85
CA CYS A 341 -16.47 -9.85 8.96
C CYS A 341 -16.38 -8.53 9.75
N ASP A 342 -15.30 -8.27 10.49
CA ASP A 342 -15.14 -6.97 11.14
C ASP A 342 -15.02 -5.85 10.11
N ARG A 343 -15.58 -4.68 10.44
CA ARG A 343 -15.45 -3.48 9.62
C ARG A 343 -14.29 -2.63 10.15
N MET A 344 -13.40 -2.22 9.27
CA MET A 344 -12.35 -1.25 9.61
C MET A 344 -12.99 0.14 9.79
N THR A 345 -12.70 0.79 10.91
CA THR A 345 -13.08 2.19 11.17
C THR A 345 -11.90 3.15 11.11
N TYR A 346 -10.69 2.59 11.13
CA TYR A 346 -9.44 3.30 10.90
C TYR A 346 -8.42 2.31 10.34
N LEU A 347 -7.66 2.72 9.34
CA LEU A 347 -6.53 1.96 8.80
C LEU A 347 -5.49 2.94 8.27
N SER A 348 -4.26 2.82 8.75
CA SER A 348 -3.14 3.61 8.27
C SER A 348 -1.84 2.83 8.34
N GLY A 349 -0.90 3.10 7.44
CA GLY A 349 0.44 2.51 7.44
C GLY A 349 1.23 2.98 6.23
N THR A 350 2.39 2.37 6.01
CA THR A 350 3.30 2.71 4.90
C THR A 350 3.07 1.80 3.72
N LEU A 351 2.85 2.34 2.53
CA LEU A 351 2.73 1.53 1.33
C LEU A 351 4.08 1.06 0.83
N SER A 352 4.12 -0.21 0.39
CA SER A 352 5.29 -0.80 -0.25
C SER A 352 4.87 -1.69 -1.39
N GLU A 353 5.69 -1.70 -2.44
CA GLU A 353 5.67 -2.73 -3.47
C GLU A 353 6.61 -3.85 -3.02
N PHE A 354 6.07 -5.03 -2.76
CA PHE A 354 6.85 -6.16 -2.27
C PHE A 354 6.52 -7.41 -3.09
N PHE A 355 7.54 -8.03 -3.70
CA PHE A 355 7.36 -9.19 -4.59
C PHE A 355 6.27 -9.03 -5.68
N GLY A 356 6.14 -7.82 -6.23
CA GLY A 356 5.23 -7.54 -7.35
C GLY A 356 3.76 -7.41 -6.95
N PHE A 357 3.50 -6.96 -5.73
CA PHE A 357 2.16 -6.77 -5.19
C PHE A 357 2.17 -5.60 -4.18
N THR A 358 1.06 -4.86 -4.08
CA THR A 358 0.94 -3.67 -3.22
C THR A 358 0.49 -4.07 -1.82
N GLU A 359 1.28 -3.75 -0.80
CA GLU A 359 0.94 -4.01 0.60
C GLU A 359 1.04 -2.75 1.48
N LEU A 360 0.30 -2.78 2.59
CA LEU A 360 0.38 -1.77 3.64
C LEU A 360 1.13 -2.33 4.85
N ASN A 361 2.26 -1.71 5.17
CA ASN A 361 3.19 -2.09 6.23
C ASN A 361 3.01 -1.23 7.49
N PHE A 362 3.45 -1.78 8.62
CA PHE A 362 3.40 -1.12 9.95
C PHE A 362 2.03 -0.52 10.27
N PRO A 363 0.94 -1.32 10.20
CA PRO A 363 -0.41 -0.79 10.28
C PRO A 363 -0.76 -0.30 11.69
N SER A 364 -1.54 0.76 11.73
CA SER A 364 -2.39 1.15 12.85
C SER A 364 -3.84 1.04 12.39
N TYR A 365 -4.69 0.40 13.19
CA TYR A 365 -6.08 0.15 12.81
C TYR A 365 -7.01 0.09 14.02
N ASP A 366 -8.27 0.43 13.76
CA ASP A 366 -9.40 0.17 14.65
C ASP A 366 -10.51 -0.54 13.86
N VAL A 367 -11.27 -1.39 14.54
CA VAL A 367 -12.38 -2.15 13.97
C VAL A 367 -13.67 -1.91 14.73
N ASP A 368 -14.79 -1.94 14.02
CA ASP A 368 -16.12 -2.17 14.57
C ASP A 368 -16.38 -3.69 14.52
N PRO A 369 -16.27 -4.39 15.67
CA PRO A 369 -16.31 -5.85 15.69
C PRO A 369 -17.74 -6.39 15.60
N LEU A 370 -17.88 -7.61 15.08
CA LEU A 370 -19.14 -8.35 15.12
C LEU A 370 -19.17 -9.44 16.21
N PHE A 371 -20.35 -9.62 16.79
CA PHE A 371 -20.64 -10.61 17.84
C PHE A 371 -21.65 -11.67 17.37
N GLU A 372 -21.69 -12.81 18.06
CA GLU A 372 -22.70 -13.85 17.85
C GLU A 372 -24.12 -13.26 17.94
N GLY A 373 -25.00 -13.62 17.01
CA GLY A 373 -26.32 -13.01 16.84
C GLY A 373 -26.35 -11.81 15.87
N GLU A 374 -25.21 -11.39 15.35
CA GLU A 374 -25.07 -10.33 14.33
C GLU A 374 -24.59 -10.87 12.97
N GLU A 375 -24.83 -12.15 12.69
CA GLU A 375 -24.35 -12.81 11.46
C GLU A 375 -24.87 -12.14 10.19
N ASP A 376 -26.04 -11.52 10.24
CA ASP A 376 -26.64 -10.78 9.13
C ASP A 376 -25.88 -9.50 8.78
N LYS A 377 -25.08 -8.96 9.71
CA LYS A 377 -24.22 -7.81 9.50
C LYS A 377 -22.87 -8.16 8.84
N CYS A 378 -22.52 -9.45 8.73
CA CYS A 378 -21.32 -9.82 8.01
C CYS A 378 -21.46 -9.49 6.51
N LYS A 379 -20.51 -8.73 5.98
CA LYS A 379 -20.52 -8.24 4.60
C LYS A 379 -19.35 -8.74 3.76
N ILE A 380 -18.69 -9.83 4.13
CA ILE A 380 -17.70 -10.47 3.25
C ILE A 380 -18.40 -10.79 1.90
N PRO A 381 -17.85 -10.30 0.77
CA PRO A 381 -18.47 -10.50 -0.55
C PRO A 381 -18.35 -11.95 -1.01
N GLU A 382 -19.21 -12.35 -1.96
CA GLU A 382 -19.11 -13.66 -2.61
C GLU A 382 -17.76 -13.78 -3.35
N PRO A 383 -17.00 -14.86 -3.16
CA PRO A 383 -15.73 -15.01 -3.85
C PRO A 383 -15.95 -15.09 -5.35
N LEU A 384 -15.21 -14.30 -6.12
CA LEU A 384 -15.24 -14.35 -7.57
C LEU A 384 -14.74 -15.73 -8.04
N VAL A 385 -15.53 -16.44 -8.83
CA VAL A 385 -15.09 -17.71 -9.40
C VAL A 385 -14.18 -17.44 -10.60
N LEU A 386 -12.96 -17.97 -10.56
CA LEU A 386 -11.97 -17.79 -11.61
C LEU A 386 -12.19 -18.81 -12.73
N SER A 387 -12.47 -18.31 -13.92
CA SER A 387 -12.48 -19.11 -15.15
C SER A 387 -11.05 -19.35 -15.66
N ALA A 388 -10.88 -20.36 -16.51
CA ALA A 388 -9.61 -20.63 -17.17
C ALA A 388 -9.10 -19.42 -17.98
N ALA A 389 -10.01 -18.71 -18.67
CA ALA A 389 -9.68 -17.51 -19.43
C ALA A 389 -9.16 -16.37 -18.55
N ARG A 390 -9.73 -16.21 -17.34
CA ARG A 390 -9.27 -15.21 -16.37
C ARG A 390 -7.91 -15.57 -15.79
N ILE A 391 -7.70 -16.83 -15.39
CA ILE A 391 -6.40 -17.32 -14.89
C ILE A 391 -5.29 -17.09 -15.93
N GLY A 392 -5.60 -17.26 -17.21
CA GLY A 392 -4.67 -16.98 -18.32
C GLY A 392 -4.45 -15.50 -18.65
N ASN A 393 -5.10 -14.56 -17.94
CA ASN A 393 -5.00 -13.12 -18.18
C ASN A 393 -4.30 -12.42 -16.99
N PRO A 394 -3.00 -12.10 -17.10
CA PRO A 394 -2.23 -11.49 -16.01
C PRO A 394 -2.84 -10.18 -15.49
N ALA A 395 -3.34 -9.31 -16.36
CA ALA A 395 -3.94 -8.04 -15.95
C ALA A 395 -5.26 -8.23 -15.18
N ALA A 396 -6.06 -9.23 -15.57
CA ALA A 396 -7.30 -9.55 -14.85
C ALA A 396 -7.02 -10.18 -13.48
N MET A 397 -5.94 -10.97 -13.37
CA MET A 397 -5.51 -11.56 -12.10
C MET A 397 -4.89 -10.52 -11.18
N GLU A 398 -4.15 -9.55 -11.72
CA GLU A 398 -3.56 -8.43 -10.98
C GLU A 398 -4.63 -7.63 -10.24
N GLY A 399 -5.75 -7.32 -10.89
CA GLY A 399 -6.86 -6.65 -10.22
C GLY A 399 -7.49 -7.45 -9.09
N LEU A 400 -7.25 -8.76 -8.99
CA LEU A 400 -7.78 -9.62 -7.93
C LEU A 400 -6.75 -9.92 -6.86
N GLU A 401 -5.61 -9.26 -6.88
CA GLU A 401 -4.63 -9.37 -5.83
C GLU A 401 -5.25 -9.09 -4.46
N SER A 402 -4.97 -9.95 -3.47
CA SER A 402 -5.55 -9.91 -2.13
C SER A 402 -7.05 -10.21 -2.06
N ALA A 403 -7.72 -10.41 -3.19
CA ALA A 403 -9.15 -10.70 -3.26
C ALA A 403 -9.48 -12.10 -2.75
N LEU A 404 -10.67 -12.26 -2.17
CA LEU A 404 -11.25 -13.57 -1.93
C LEU A 404 -11.79 -14.14 -3.25
N VAL A 405 -11.22 -15.25 -3.71
CA VAL A 405 -11.54 -15.88 -5.00
C VAL A 405 -11.86 -17.36 -4.83
N ARG A 406 -12.38 -17.98 -5.87
CA ARG A 406 -12.73 -19.41 -5.88
C ARG A 406 -12.39 -20.08 -7.21
N VAL A 407 -11.95 -21.32 -7.16
CA VAL A 407 -11.90 -22.22 -8.32
C VAL A 407 -12.81 -23.43 -8.08
N LYS A 408 -13.31 -24.05 -9.15
CA LYS A 408 -14.25 -25.19 -9.09
C LYS A 408 -13.85 -26.29 -10.08
N GLY A 409 -13.93 -27.55 -9.65
CA GLY A 409 -13.68 -28.72 -10.50
C GLY A 409 -12.23 -28.85 -10.99
N TYR A 410 -11.26 -28.39 -10.20
CA TYR A 410 -9.84 -28.59 -10.46
C TYR A 410 -9.37 -29.83 -9.71
N HIS A 411 -8.45 -30.61 -10.28
CA HIS A 411 -7.82 -31.73 -9.60
C HIS A 411 -6.42 -31.39 -9.08
N VAL A 412 -6.04 -32.00 -7.95
CA VAL A 412 -4.66 -31.96 -7.44
C VAL A 412 -3.75 -32.59 -8.49
N SER A 413 -2.62 -31.96 -8.79
CA SER A 413 -1.69 -32.46 -9.82
C SER A 413 -1.31 -33.93 -9.61
N ALA A 414 -1.24 -34.70 -10.70
CA ALA A 414 -0.96 -36.14 -10.62
C ALA A 414 0.45 -36.46 -10.10
N PHE A 415 1.40 -35.54 -10.26
CA PHE A 415 2.79 -35.68 -9.84
C PHE A 415 3.12 -34.69 -8.72
N LEU A 416 3.46 -35.22 -7.54
CA LEU A 416 3.86 -34.43 -6.37
C LEU A 416 4.55 -35.34 -5.35
N GLY A 417 5.88 -35.43 -5.33
CA GLY A 417 6.51 -36.30 -4.34
C GLY A 417 8.01 -36.18 -4.17
N PRO A 418 8.53 -36.78 -3.08
CA PRO A 418 9.85 -36.47 -2.54
C PRO A 418 11.03 -37.02 -3.33
N LYS A 419 10.83 -37.99 -4.20
CA LYS A 419 11.95 -38.63 -4.89
C LYS A 419 12.48 -37.68 -5.98
N PRO A 420 13.81 -37.72 -6.25
CA PRO A 420 14.39 -36.93 -7.33
C PRO A 420 13.71 -37.23 -8.68
N ALA A 421 13.47 -36.19 -9.47
CA ALA A 421 13.02 -36.34 -10.84
C ALA A 421 14.09 -37.05 -11.70
N LEU A 422 13.67 -37.79 -12.73
CA LEU A 422 14.57 -38.57 -13.58
C LEU A 422 14.54 -38.04 -15.01
N ASN A 423 15.63 -37.41 -15.44
CA ASN A 423 15.77 -36.86 -16.81
C ASN A 423 14.60 -35.95 -17.22
N ASN A 424 14.14 -35.09 -16.31
CA ASN A 424 13.00 -34.19 -16.52
C ASN A 424 11.69 -34.92 -16.86
N VAL A 425 11.53 -36.16 -16.40
CA VAL A 425 10.30 -36.94 -16.47
C VAL A 425 9.75 -37.11 -15.06
N PHE A 426 8.48 -36.77 -14.89
CA PHE A 426 7.81 -36.74 -13.60
C PHE A 426 6.91 -37.96 -13.40
N PHE A 427 6.83 -38.41 -12.16
CA PHE A 427 5.96 -39.51 -11.72
C PHE A 427 5.27 -39.12 -10.42
N PRO A 428 4.23 -39.86 -9.98
CA PRO A 428 3.48 -39.49 -8.77
C PRO A 428 4.34 -39.17 -7.56
N ASP A 429 5.45 -39.89 -7.36
CA ASP A 429 6.36 -39.71 -6.24
C ASP A 429 7.71 -39.06 -6.59
N GLN A 430 7.91 -38.61 -7.85
CA GLN A 430 9.18 -38.09 -8.37
C GLN A 430 9.01 -36.71 -9.02
N THR A 431 9.00 -35.67 -8.19
CA THR A 431 8.96 -34.27 -8.65
C THR A 431 9.97 -33.38 -7.93
N ASN A 432 10.93 -33.97 -7.22
CA ASN A 432 11.96 -33.21 -6.53
C ASN A 432 13.09 -32.82 -7.51
N CYS A 433 13.23 -31.51 -7.75
CA CYS A 433 14.27 -30.94 -8.59
C CYS A 433 15.49 -30.44 -7.83
N ASP A 434 15.53 -30.58 -6.50
CA ASP A 434 16.75 -30.52 -5.71
C ASP A 434 17.51 -31.85 -5.88
N LEU A 435 18.29 -31.93 -6.96
CA LEU A 435 18.97 -33.16 -7.38
C LEU A 435 20.22 -33.43 -6.53
N ASN A 436 20.78 -32.40 -5.92
CA ASN A 436 21.96 -32.50 -5.07
C ASN A 436 21.64 -32.72 -3.57
N GLY A 437 20.40 -32.43 -3.16
CA GLY A 437 19.87 -32.67 -1.82
C GLY A 437 20.24 -31.60 -0.79
N ASP A 438 20.51 -30.36 -1.20
CA ASP A 438 20.84 -29.24 -0.31
C ASP A 438 19.62 -28.48 0.25
N GLY A 439 18.41 -28.89 -0.16
CA GLY A 439 17.13 -28.36 0.29
C GLY A 439 16.58 -27.23 -0.56
N LYS A 440 17.18 -26.91 -1.71
CA LYS A 440 16.70 -25.88 -2.65
C LYS A 440 16.92 -26.32 -4.09
N VAL A 441 16.15 -25.75 -5.01
CA VAL A 441 16.41 -25.86 -6.44
C VAL A 441 17.40 -24.76 -6.83
N ASP A 442 18.59 -25.13 -7.31
CA ASP A 442 19.60 -24.18 -7.77
C ASP A 442 19.42 -23.85 -9.25
N PHE A 443 18.94 -22.63 -9.55
CA PHE A 443 18.76 -22.18 -10.93
C PHE A 443 20.07 -21.86 -11.67
N GLU A 444 21.19 -21.76 -10.97
CA GLU A 444 22.52 -21.65 -11.60
C GLU A 444 23.07 -23.03 -12.02
N ASN A 445 22.51 -24.12 -11.47
CA ASN A 445 22.81 -25.48 -11.87
C ASN A 445 21.94 -25.88 -13.07
N GLU A 446 22.57 -26.19 -14.21
CA GLU A 446 21.86 -26.53 -15.45
C GLU A 446 20.87 -27.70 -15.29
N ALA A 447 21.20 -28.71 -14.48
CA ALA A 447 20.34 -29.89 -14.30
C ALA A 447 19.10 -29.58 -13.44
N GLU A 448 19.27 -28.84 -12.35
CA GLU A 448 18.18 -28.48 -11.45
C GLU A 448 17.29 -27.39 -12.05
N SER A 449 17.90 -26.40 -12.71
CA SER A 449 17.19 -25.39 -13.50
C SER A 449 16.35 -26.02 -14.61
N ALA A 450 16.91 -26.95 -15.39
CA ALA A 450 16.16 -27.66 -16.43
C ALA A 450 15.04 -28.53 -15.87
N CYS A 451 15.25 -29.17 -14.72
CA CYS A 451 14.21 -29.93 -14.02
C CYS A 451 13.07 -29.01 -13.56
N GLY A 452 13.42 -27.91 -12.88
CA GLY A 452 12.45 -26.94 -12.36
C GLY A 452 11.59 -26.35 -13.48
N ASN A 453 12.22 -25.93 -14.58
CA ASN A 453 11.51 -25.41 -15.76
C ASN A 453 10.60 -26.46 -16.40
N ALA A 454 11.08 -27.70 -16.57
CA ALA A 454 10.25 -28.78 -17.11
C ALA A 454 9.04 -29.09 -16.21
N CYS A 455 9.21 -29.02 -14.88
CA CYS A 455 8.10 -29.20 -13.94
C CYS A 455 7.15 -27.99 -13.98
N SER A 456 7.66 -26.77 -14.17
CA SER A 456 6.86 -25.56 -14.36
C SER A 456 5.96 -25.67 -15.60
N ASP A 457 6.51 -26.18 -16.71
CA ASP A 457 5.81 -26.36 -17.99
C ASP A 457 4.77 -27.50 -17.96
N ASP A 458 4.95 -28.51 -17.09
CA ASP A 458 4.01 -29.62 -16.96
C ASP A 458 2.82 -29.23 -16.04
N PRO A 459 1.57 -29.22 -16.55
CA PRO A 459 0.38 -28.93 -15.76
C PRO A 459 0.18 -29.88 -14.57
N GLU A 460 0.69 -31.11 -14.66
CA GLU A 460 0.53 -32.16 -13.66
C GLU A 460 1.71 -32.26 -12.68
N CYS A 461 2.75 -31.44 -12.83
CA CYS A 461 3.93 -31.45 -11.97
C CYS A 461 3.91 -30.32 -10.92
N SER A 462 3.75 -30.72 -9.65
CA SER A 462 4.05 -29.86 -8.50
C SER A 462 5.45 -30.16 -7.98
N GLU A 463 6.36 -29.19 -8.08
CA GLU A 463 7.76 -29.36 -7.63
C GLU A 463 7.82 -29.53 -6.12
N TRP A 464 8.50 -30.58 -5.68
CA TRP A 464 8.45 -31.03 -4.28
C TRP A 464 9.14 -30.08 -3.31
N THR A 465 10.27 -29.48 -3.69
CA THR A 465 11.05 -28.58 -2.82
C THR A 465 10.32 -27.24 -2.60
N SER A 466 9.66 -26.74 -3.63
CA SER A 466 8.74 -25.59 -3.57
C SER A 466 7.55 -25.90 -2.64
N TYR A 467 6.95 -27.08 -2.80
CA TYR A 467 5.89 -27.53 -1.90
C TYR A 467 6.35 -27.62 -0.43
N LEU A 468 7.53 -28.18 -0.15
CA LEU A 468 8.05 -28.25 1.22
C LEU A 468 8.38 -26.89 1.82
N SER A 469 8.88 -25.96 1.03
CA SER A 469 9.31 -24.65 1.51
C SER A 469 8.16 -23.65 1.67
N ARG A 470 7.12 -23.76 0.83
CA ARG A 470 6.03 -22.77 0.76
C ARG A 470 4.64 -23.33 0.99
N GLY A 471 4.44 -24.65 0.91
CA GLY A 471 3.12 -25.28 0.96
C GLY A 471 2.33 -25.22 -0.37
N ASN A 472 2.92 -24.61 -1.41
CA ASN A 472 2.24 -24.41 -2.69
C ASN A 472 2.30 -25.68 -3.56
N TYR A 473 1.17 -26.02 -4.19
CA TYR A 473 1.09 -27.09 -5.17
C TYR A 473 0.12 -26.70 -6.29
N LYS A 474 0.29 -27.28 -7.48
CA LYS A 474 -0.56 -27.03 -8.63
C LYS A 474 -1.86 -27.82 -8.52
N VAL A 475 -2.93 -27.17 -8.97
CA VAL A 475 -4.16 -27.84 -9.38
C VAL A 475 -4.42 -27.53 -10.84
N ALA A 476 -4.97 -28.49 -11.57
CA ALA A 476 -5.23 -28.36 -13.00
C ALA A 476 -6.69 -28.67 -13.31
N LYS A 477 -7.19 -28.14 -14.42
CA LYS A 477 -8.49 -28.48 -14.99
C LYS A 477 -8.34 -28.57 -16.50
N GLN A 478 -8.88 -29.62 -17.10
CA GLN A 478 -8.93 -29.75 -18.55
C GLN A 478 -10.11 -28.96 -19.10
N GLU A 479 -9.85 -28.09 -20.07
CA GLU A 479 -10.85 -27.30 -20.78
C GLU A 479 -10.73 -27.58 -22.29
N ASP A 480 -11.76 -27.20 -23.05
CA ASP A 480 -11.76 -27.38 -24.52
C ASP A 480 -10.61 -26.64 -25.22
N ALA A 481 -10.14 -25.54 -24.62
CA ALA A 481 -9.03 -24.71 -25.12
C ALA A 481 -7.64 -25.11 -24.59
N GLY A 482 -7.54 -26.14 -23.73
CA GLY A 482 -6.31 -26.58 -23.09
C GLY A 482 -6.44 -26.74 -21.57
N SER A 483 -5.34 -27.03 -20.87
CA SER A 483 -5.35 -27.14 -19.41
C SER A 483 -5.22 -25.77 -18.74
N SER A 484 -6.10 -25.46 -17.80
CA SER A 484 -5.94 -24.35 -16.86
C SER A 484 -5.21 -24.83 -15.62
N VAL A 485 -4.26 -24.04 -15.11
CA VAL A 485 -3.42 -24.38 -13.95
C VAL A 485 -3.34 -23.19 -13.01
N ILE A 486 -3.44 -23.43 -11.71
CA ILE A 486 -3.21 -22.43 -10.67
C ILE A 486 -2.55 -23.06 -9.45
N GLN A 487 -1.80 -22.29 -8.66
CA GLN A 487 -1.25 -22.78 -7.40
C GLN A 487 -2.27 -22.64 -6.27
N ILE A 488 -2.27 -23.60 -5.36
CA ILE A 488 -3.05 -23.59 -4.13
C ILE A 488 -2.10 -23.75 -2.95
N ASN A 489 -2.40 -23.05 -1.86
CA ASN A 489 -1.84 -23.29 -0.55
C ASN A 489 -2.97 -23.62 0.43
N THR A 490 -2.85 -24.75 1.13
CA THR A 490 -3.88 -25.23 2.07
C THR A 490 -3.42 -25.22 3.52
N ASP A 491 -2.49 -24.34 3.90
CA ASP A 491 -2.03 -24.21 5.30
C ASP A 491 -3.20 -23.91 6.26
N GLY A 492 -4.22 -23.17 5.80
CA GLY A 492 -5.46 -22.95 6.57
C GLY A 492 -6.29 -24.24 6.78
N ALA A 493 -6.16 -25.21 5.89
CA ALA A 493 -6.82 -26.51 5.94
C ALA A 493 -5.82 -27.61 6.34
N ALA A 494 -5.20 -27.48 7.52
CA ALA A 494 -4.05 -28.28 7.94
C ALA A 494 -4.25 -29.82 7.94
N GLU A 495 -5.49 -30.32 7.93
CA GLU A 495 -5.77 -31.75 7.83
C GLU A 495 -5.79 -32.28 6.39
N PHE A 496 -5.89 -31.41 5.39
CA PHE A 496 -5.84 -31.78 3.99
C PHE A 496 -4.40 -32.08 3.56
N ASN A 497 -4.19 -33.24 2.93
CA ASN A 497 -2.89 -33.66 2.45
C ASN A 497 -2.89 -33.80 0.92
N PRO A 498 -2.33 -32.84 0.17
CA PRO A 498 -2.34 -32.91 -1.30
C PRO A 498 -1.51 -34.09 -1.83
N VAL A 499 -0.44 -34.47 -1.13
CA VAL A 499 0.43 -35.61 -1.49
C VAL A 499 -0.32 -36.95 -1.42
N ALA A 500 -1.24 -37.10 -0.46
CA ALA A 500 -2.06 -38.30 -0.34
C ALA A 500 -3.23 -38.33 -1.36
N ASN A 501 -3.58 -37.17 -1.91
CA ASN A 501 -4.76 -36.96 -2.74
C ASN A 501 -4.42 -36.50 -4.17
N ARG A 502 -3.29 -36.97 -4.73
CA ARG A 502 -2.92 -36.68 -6.12
C ARG A 502 -4.01 -37.14 -7.09
N GLY A 503 -4.35 -36.31 -8.06
CA GLY A 503 -5.43 -36.55 -9.02
C GLY A 503 -6.83 -36.47 -8.43
N LEU A 504 -7.00 -36.16 -7.13
CA LEU A 504 -8.31 -35.96 -6.53
C LEU A 504 -8.92 -34.68 -7.09
N GLU A 505 -10.17 -34.77 -7.55
CA GLU A 505 -10.97 -33.60 -7.92
C GLU A 505 -11.41 -32.83 -6.66
N LEU A 506 -11.12 -31.54 -6.65
CA LEU A 506 -11.58 -30.58 -5.68
C LEU A 506 -12.86 -29.95 -6.23
N VAL A 507 -13.98 -30.14 -5.53
CA VAL A 507 -15.27 -29.54 -5.88
C VAL A 507 -15.12 -28.02 -5.91
N SER A 508 -14.45 -27.45 -4.91
CA SER A 508 -13.98 -26.08 -4.95
C SER A 508 -12.82 -25.82 -4.00
N VAL A 509 -12.02 -24.81 -4.34
CA VAL A 509 -11.10 -24.17 -3.39
C VAL A 509 -11.40 -22.68 -3.36
N THR A 510 -11.63 -22.15 -2.15
CA THR A 510 -11.80 -20.71 -1.88
C THR A 510 -10.57 -20.19 -1.13
N GLY A 511 -10.20 -18.94 -1.32
CA GLY A 511 -9.09 -18.36 -0.57
C GLY A 511 -8.70 -16.98 -1.05
N THR A 512 -7.75 -16.35 -0.38
CA THR A 512 -7.21 -15.07 -0.83
C THR A 512 -6.18 -15.29 -1.92
N LEU A 513 -6.26 -14.53 -3.00
CA LEU A 513 -5.32 -14.58 -4.10
C LEU A 513 -4.04 -13.81 -3.74
N ARG A 514 -2.88 -14.43 -3.97
CA ARG A 514 -1.57 -13.81 -3.73
C ARG A 514 -0.67 -13.95 -4.95
N ASN A 515 -0.02 -12.84 -5.31
CA ASN A 515 1.05 -12.84 -6.31
C ASN A 515 2.38 -13.11 -5.61
N PHE A 516 3.19 -14.00 -6.20
CA PHE A 516 4.60 -14.13 -5.84
C PHE A 516 5.45 -13.90 -7.09
N SER A 517 6.20 -12.79 -7.13
CA SER A 517 7.15 -12.56 -8.21
C SER A 517 8.23 -13.65 -8.22
N GLY A 518 8.34 -14.42 -9.31
CA GLY A 518 9.41 -15.41 -9.43
C GLY A 518 9.23 -16.59 -10.40
N GLY A 519 8.29 -16.55 -11.35
CA GLY A 519 8.11 -17.60 -12.36
C GLY A 519 7.03 -17.25 -13.40
N ASP A 520 6.57 -18.25 -14.14
CA ASP A 520 5.48 -18.10 -15.14
C ASP A 520 4.07 -18.33 -14.52
N LEU A 521 3.99 -19.01 -13.37
CA LEU A 521 2.77 -19.23 -12.58
C LEU A 521 2.90 -18.50 -11.23
N ASN A 522 2.49 -17.22 -11.20
CA ASN A 522 2.73 -16.33 -10.05
C ASN A 522 1.57 -16.24 -9.08
N TRP A 523 0.42 -16.85 -9.36
CA TRP A 523 -0.80 -16.71 -8.59
C TRP A 523 -1.09 -17.94 -7.73
N THR A 524 -1.24 -17.71 -6.42
CA THR A 524 -1.61 -18.73 -5.44
C THR A 524 -2.92 -18.37 -4.75
N ILE A 525 -3.85 -19.32 -4.66
CA ILE A 525 -5.01 -19.20 -3.77
C ILE A 525 -4.63 -19.79 -2.41
N GLU A 526 -4.60 -18.97 -1.38
CA GLU A 526 -4.33 -19.40 -0.01
C GLU A 526 -5.65 -19.59 0.75
N SER A 527 -5.95 -20.82 1.17
CA SER A 527 -7.16 -21.11 1.94
C SER A 527 -7.13 -20.43 3.31
N ARG A 528 -8.30 -19.99 3.79
CA ARG A 528 -8.43 -19.36 5.12
C ARG A 528 -8.52 -20.40 6.22
N CYS A 529 -9.30 -21.46 5.97
CA CYS A 529 -9.50 -22.57 6.88
C CYS A 529 -9.90 -23.86 6.12
N ALA A 530 -10.33 -24.91 6.84
CA ALA A 530 -10.82 -26.16 6.23
C ALA A 530 -12.12 -25.99 5.41
N ASP A 531 -13.00 -25.04 5.77
CA ASP A 531 -14.27 -24.78 5.06
C ASP A 531 -14.06 -24.36 3.59
N ASP A 532 -12.88 -23.82 3.29
CA ASP A 532 -12.52 -23.32 1.98
C ASP A 532 -12.10 -24.42 0.99
N VAL A 533 -11.83 -25.64 1.45
CA VAL A 533 -11.40 -26.78 0.60
C VAL A 533 -12.49 -27.84 0.60
N VAL A 534 -13.18 -28.02 -0.53
CA VAL A 534 -14.34 -28.91 -0.65
C VAL A 534 -13.99 -30.10 -1.55
N CYS A 535 -14.01 -31.31 -0.98
CA CYS A 535 -13.63 -32.54 -1.68
C CYS A 535 -14.05 -33.79 -0.89
N ASP A 536 -14.02 -34.98 -1.52
CA ASP A 536 -14.26 -36.27 -0.85
C ASP A 536 -12.97 -36.86 -0.25
N ALA A 537 -12.27 -36.09 0.59
CA ALA A 537 -11.10 -36.55 1.32
C ALA A 537 -11.06 -35.99 2.74
N LYS A 538 -10.25 -36.64 3.59
CA LYS A 538 -10.04 -36.19 4.95
C LYS A 538 -9.48 -34.77 4.96
N GLY A 539 -10.08 -33.91 5.80
CA GLY A 539 -9.67 -32.52 5.98
C GLY A 539 -10.35 -31.53 5.04
N CYS A 540 -11.20 -32.02 4.13
CA CYS A 540 -12.08 -31.19 3.31
C CYS A 540 -13.45 -31.00 3.96
N ALA A 541 -14.10 -29.88 3.66
CA ALA A 541 -15.52 -29.67 3.89
C ALA A 541 -16.38 -30.49 2.91
N GLU A 542 -17.60 -30.84 3.35
CA GLU A 542 -18.53 -31.66 2.57
C GLU A 542 -19.24 -30.88 1.46
N GLU A 543 -19.46 -29.57 1.65
CA GLU A 543 -20.16 -28.71 0.70
C GLU A 543 -19.60 -27.29 0.67
N ILE A 544 -19.90 -26.55 -0.40
CA ILE A 544 -19.48 -25.16 -0.55
C ILE A 544 -20.28 -24.29 0.42
N MET A 545 -19.57 -23.70 1.38
CA MET A 545 -20.13 -22.73 2.31
C MET A 545 -20.05 -21.30 1.73
N GLY A 546 -21.04 -20.47 2.07
CA GLY A 546 -21.01 -19.04 1.76
C GLY A 546 -19.92 -18.32 2.58
N PRO A 547 -19.34 -17.22 2.06
CA PRO A 547 -18.19 -16.53 2.66
C PRO A 547 -18.49 -15.93 4.03
N LYS A 548 -19.77 -15.66 4.33
CA LYS A 548 -20.26 -15.16 5.62
C LYS A 548 -20.36 -16.23 6.71
N LYS A 549 -20.13 -17.50 6.35
CA LYS A 549 -20.14 -18.65 7.25
C LYS A 549 -18.80 -19.38 7.25
N ALA A 550 -18.23 -19.59 6.06
CA ALA A 550 -16.96 -20.27 5.87
C ALA A 550 -15.83 -19.49 6.54
N CYS A 551 -15.11 -20.13 7.46
CA CYS A 551 -13.98 -19.54 8.18
C CYS A 551 -14.35 -18.29 9.00
N VAL A 552 -15.61 -18.18 9.42
CA VAL A 552 -16.10 -17.09 10.27
C VAL A 552 -16.33 -17.63 11.68
N SER A 553 -15.74 -16.95 12.67
CA SER A 553 -15.91 -17.24 14.09
C SER A 553 -16.18 -15.93 14.83
N LEU A 554 -17.45 -15.56 14.96
CA LEU A 554 -17.85 -14.32 15.62
C LEU A 554 -17.48 -14.30 17.10
N ARG A 555 -17.41 -13.10 17.69
CA ARG A 555 -17.07 -12.92 19.09
C ARG A 555 -18.22 -13.30 20.01
N THR A 556 -17.88 -13.90 21.14
CA THR A 556 -18.79 -14.04 22.28
C THR A 556 -18.57 -12.93 23.30
N ASP A 557 -19.57 -12.65 24.14
CA ASP A 557 -19.44 -11.70 25.26
C ASP A 557 -18.35 -12.11 26.28
N GLU A 558 -17.90 -13.36 26.24
CA GLU A 558 -16.87 -13.91 27.13
C GLU A 558 -15.46 -13.89 26.52
N ASP A 559 -15.32 -13.51 25.24
CA ASP A 559 -14.03 -13.48 24.56
C ASP A 559 -13.14 -12.38 25.16
N ASN A 560 -11.92 -12.75 25.56
CA ASN A 560 -10.93 -11.78 26.03
C ASN A 560 -10.32 -11.05 24.82
N GLU A 561 -10.67 -9.77 24.66
CA GLU A 561 -10.20 -8.88 23.59
C GLU A 561 -8.66 -8.82 23.45
N GLN A 562 -7.90 -9.16 24.50
CA GLN A 562 -6.43 -9.08 24.49
C GLN A 562 -5.71 -10.35 23.99
N GLY A 563 -6.39 -11.45 23.65
CA GLY A 563 -5.71 -12.73 23.48
C GLY A 563 -6.22 -13.72 22.43
N THR A 564 -7.22 -13.39 21.63
CA THR A 564 -7.80 -14.36 20.68
C THR A 564 -7.75 -13.83 19.26
N ASN A 565 -6.81 -14.37 18.47
CA ASN A 565 -6.86 -14.54 17.02
C ASN A 565 -6.05 -15.77 16.62
#